data_AF-A0A820R502-F1
#
_entry.id   AF-A0A820R502-F1
#
_cell.length_a   1.000
_cell.length_b   1.000
_cell.length_c   1.000
_cell.angle_alpha   90.00
_cell.angle_beta   90.00
_cell.angle_gamma   90.00
#
_symmetry.space_group_name_H-M   'P 1'
#
loop_
_entity.id
_entity.type
_entity.pdbx_description
1 polymer ?
#
loop_
_entity_poly.entity_id
_entity_poly.type
_entity_poly.pdbx_seq_one_letter_code
_entity_poly.pdbx_strand_id
1 'polypeptide(L)' 'DLTIVDKAVLRKGRLIAHYNFQKLNVNDARILSEKLGFGTKNISTSMSLAEIYNQNEMNDIGETV' A
#
# COMPACT_ATOMS: atom_id res chain seq x y z
N ASP A 1 -1.54 16.30 -6.08
CA ASP A 1 -1.15 17.33 -5.11
C ASP A 1 0.37 17.44 -5.07
N LEU A 2 0.95 18.24 -5.98
CA LEU A 2 2.40 18.51 -6.05
C LEU A 2 2.76 19.82 -5.34
N THR A 3 1.73 20.55 -4.91
CA THR A 3 1.79 21.86 -4.25
C THR A 3 2.47 21.82 -2.88
N ILE A 4 2.53 20.65 -2.27
CA ILE A 4 3.18 20.38 -0.98
C ILE A 4 4.68 20.05 -1.13
N VAL A 5 5.15 19.74 -2.34
CA VAL A 5 6.55 19.41 -2.60
C VAL A 5 7.32 20.70 -2.86
N ASP A 6 8.47 20.85 -2.19
CA ASP A 6 9.34 22.00 -2.40
C ASP A 6 9.72 22.15 -3.88
N LYS A 7 9.51 23.36 -4.43
CA LYS A 7 9.76 23.67 -5.84
C LYS A 7 11.22 23.40 -6.26
N ALA A 8 12.18 23.38 -5.34
CA ALA A 8 13.56 23.03 -5.60
C ALA A 8 13.75 21.56 -6.02
N VAL A 9 12.89 20.64 -5.52
CA VAL A 9 12.91 19.21 -5.90
C VAL A 9 12.33 19.00 -7.29
N LEU A 10 11.34 19.82 -7.68
CA LEU A 10 10.66 19.75 -8.99
C LEU A 10 11.49 20.33 -10.15
N ARG A 11 12.68 20.90 -9.88
CA ARG A 11 13.54 21.47 -10.93
C ARG A 11 13.99 20.38 -11.91
N LYS A 12 14.04 20.74 -13.19
CA LYS A 12 14.50 19.88 -14.28
C LYS A 12 15.87 19.29 -13.94
N GLY A 13 15.97 17.96 -13.88
CA GLY A 13 17.19 17.22 -13.53
C GLY A 13 17.32 16.79 -12.06
N ARG A 14 16.40 17.18 -11.17
CA ARG A 14 16.36 16.70 -9.77
C ARG A 14 15.27 15.67 -9.52
N LEU A 15 14.10 15.84 -10.15
CA LEU A 15 13.07 14.82 -10.18
C LEU A 15 13.32 13.89 -11.37
N ILE A 16 13.67 12.64 -11.08
CA ILE A 16 13.94 11.62 -12.11
C ILE A 16 12.64 10.90 -12.49
N ALA A 17 11.77 10.62 -11.51
CA ALA A 17 10.45 10.06 -11.73
C ALA A 17 9.52 10.39 -10.55
N HIS A 18 8.23 10.52 -10.85
CA HIS A 18 7.18 10.61 -9.83
C HIS A 18 6.41 9.29 -9.84
N TYR A 19 6.59 8.50 -8.77
CA TYR A 19 5.84 7.27 -8.56
C TYR A 19 4.79 7.47 -7.49
N ASN A 20 3.58 7.04 -7.80
CA ASN A 20 2.46 7.16 -6.91
C ASN A 20 1.99 5.74 -6.55
N PHE A 21 2.21 5.33 -5.30
CA PHE A 21 1.83 4.00 -4.83
C PHE A 21 0.33 4.00 -4.52
N GLN A 22 -0.46 3.53 -5.50
CA GLN A 22 -1.89 3.35 -5.33
C GLN A 22 -2.19 1.98 -4.72
N LYS A 23 -3.42 1.83 -4.22
CA LYS A 23 -3.90 0.54 -3.73
C LYS A 23 -3.93 -0.48 -4.88
N LEU A 24 -3.51 -1.71 -4.61
CA LEU A 24 -3.73 -2.84 -5.49
C LEU A 24 -5.23 -3.14 -5.53
N ASN A 25 -5.70 -3.56 -6.70
CA ASN A 25 -7.04 -4.11 -6.82
C ASN A 25 -7.16 -5.41 -6.00
N VAL A 26 -8.40 -5.84 -5.75
CA VAL A 26 -8.68 -7.00 -4.90
C VAL A 26 -8.00 -8.27 -5.40
N ASN A 27 -7.92 -8.49 -6.72
CA ASN A 27 -7.33 -9.70 -7.28
C ASN A 27 -5.81 -9.73 -7.06
N ASP A 28 -5.12 -8.64 -7.38
CA ASP A 28 -3.67 -8.53 -7.20
C ASP A 28 -3.30 -8.58 -5.72
N ALA A 29 -4.11 -7.95 -4.87
CA ALA A 29 -3.92 -7.99 -3.42
C ALA A 29 -4.05 -9.42 -2.88
N ARG A 30 -5.04 -10.20 -3.35
CA ARG A 30 -5.19 -11.62 -2.99
C ARG A 30 -4.02 -12.47 -3.47
N ILE A 31 -3.60 -12.31 -4.73
CA ILE A 31 -2.45 -13.05 -5.28
C ILE A 31 -1.19 -12.77 -4.47
N LEU A 32 -0.94 -11.50 -4.12
CA LEU A 32 0.21 -11.12 -3.32
C LEU A 32 0.11 -11.68 -1.89
N SER A 33 -1.05 -11.55 -1.27
CA SER A 33 -1.33 -12.08 0.07
C SER A 33 -1.09 -13.60 0.13
N GLU A 34 -1.60 -14.36 -0.83
CA GLU A 34 -1.41 -15.80 -0.92
C GLU A 34 0.07 -16.16 -1.07
N LYS A 35 0.81 -15.42 -1.92
CA LYS A 35 2.27 -15.60 -2.07
C LYS A 35 3.05 -15.30 -0.80
N LEU A 36 2.56 -14.39 0.04
CA LEU A 36 3.16 -14.06 1.33
C LEU A 36 2.78 -15.05 2.44
N GLY A 37 1.93 -16.04 2.14
CA GLY A 37 1.42 -16.99 3.12
C GLY A 37 0.29 -16.44 4.00
N PHE A 38 -0.26 -15.28 3.64
CA PHE A 38 -1.43 -14.70 4.29
C PHE A 38 -2.72 -15.20 3.63
N GLY A 39 -3.72 -15.54 4.44
CA GLY A 39 -5.02 -16.00 3.94
C GLY A 39 -5.76 -14.90 3.16
N THR A 40 -6.38 -15.27 2.03
CA THR A 40 -7.05 -14.32 1.12
C THR A 40 -8.52 -14.06 1.46
N LYS A 41 -9.09 -14.78 2.44
CA LYS A 41 -10.52 -14.80 2.76
C LYS A 41 -11.09 -13.42 3.13
N ASN A 42 -10.30 -12.56 3.76
CA ASN A 42 -10.76 -11.28 4.29
C ASN A 42 -10.45 -10.09 3.37
N ILE A 43 -9.79 -10.31 2.23
CA ILE A 43 -9.47 -9.26 1.27
C ILE A 43 -10.67 -9.09 0.34
N SER A 44 -11.55 -8.13 0.63
CA SER A 44 -12.72 -7.80 -0.21
C SER A 44 -12.61 -6.42 -0.86
N THR A 45 -11.59 -5.64 -0.50
CA THR A 45 -11.38 -4.26 -0.94
C THR A 45 -9.96 -4.05 -1.46
N SER A 46 -9.75 -2.96 -2.19
CA SER A 46 -8.41 -2.55 -2.64
C SER A 46 -7.52 -2.26 -1.43
N MET A 47 -6.28 -2.74 -1.44
CA MET A 47 -5.32 -2.59 -0.34
C MET A 47 -3.98 -2.05 -0.85
N SER A 48 -3.34 -1.20 -0.05
CA SER A 48 -1.96 -0.79 -0.24
C SER A 48 -1.00 -1.94 0.05
N LEU A 49 0.22 -1.84 -0.48
CA LEU A 49 1.26 -2.82 -0.19
C LEU A 49 1.54 -2.93 1.32
N ALA A 50 1.58 -1.80 2.04
CA ALA A 50 1.81 -1.79 3.48
C ALA A 50 0.73 -2.60 4.24
N GLU A 51 -0.55 -2.40 3.90
CA GLU A 51 -1.66 -3.17 4.48
C GLU A 51 -1.53 -4.68 4.17
N ILE A 52 -1.06 -5.06 2.98
CA ILE A 52 -0.89 -6.46 2.59
C ILE A 52 0.28 -7.13 3.33
N TYR A 53 1.40 -6.41 3.54
CA TYR A 53 2.58 -6.96 4.24
C TYR A 53 2.39 -7.03 5.75
N ASN A 54 1.57 -6.15 6.34
CA ASN A 54 1.38 -6.03 7.79
C ASN A 54 0.06 -6.67 8.28
N GLN A 55 -0.51 -7.63 7.55
CA GLN A 55 -1.77 -8.28 7.91
C GLN A 55 -1.75 -8.95 9.29
N ASN A 56 -0.58 -9.41 9.75
CA ASN A 56 -0.44 -10.01 11.09
C ASN A 56 -0.45 -8.96 12.21
N GLU A 57 0.09 -7.76 11.98
CA GLU A 57 0.07 -6.67 12.96
C GLU A 57 -1.33 -6.07 13.09
N MET A 58 -2.12 -6.07 12.01
CA MET A 58 -3.53 -5.69 12.04
C MET A 58 -4.41 -6.65 12.85
N ASN A 59 -4.02 -7.91 13.00
CA ASN A 59 -4.72 -8.87 13.86
C ASN A 59 -4.36 -8.77 15.34
N ASP A 60 -3.26 -8.07 15.69
CA ASP A 60 -2.76 -7.95 17.06
C ASP A 60 -3.32 -6.72 17.79
N ILE A 61 -3.90 -5.76 17.06
CA ILE A 61 -4.79 -4.73 17.62
C ILE A 61 -6.21 -5.29 17.76
N GLY A 62 -6.33 -6.34 18.58
CA GLY A 62 -7.60 -6.94 18.94
C GLY A 62 -8.58 -5.91 19.51
N GLU A 63 -9.85 -6.14 19.19
CA GLU A 63 -11.01 -5.75 19.98
C GLU A 63 -10.67 -5.53 21.47
N THR A 64 -10.71 -4.27 21.91
CA THR A 64 -11.07 -3.99 23.29
C THR A 64 -12.59 -3.80 23.30
N VAL A 65 -13.28 -4.88 23.67
CA VAL A 65 -14.67 -4.89 24.14
C VAL A 65 -14.90 -3.92 25.28
#